data_AF-A0A256FW89-F1
#
_entry.id   AF-A0A256FW89-F1
#
_cell.length_a   1.000
_cell.length_b   1.000
_cell.length_c   1.000
_cell.angle_alpha   90.00
_cell.angle_beta   90.00
_cell.angle_gamma   90.00
#
_symmetry.space_group_name_H-M   'P 1'
#
loop_
_entity.id
_entity.type
_entity.pdbx_description
1 polymer ?
#
loop_
_entity_poly.entity_id
_entity_poly.type
_entity_poly.pdbx_seq_one_letter_code
_entity_poly.pdbx_strand_id
1 'polypeptide(L)' 'MITHEASSTHKYGHTEIDDLAEVLGVKTIVHGHLHQDYRATLSNGIKVIGLPKAGVLVTSFSALIG' A
#
# COMPACT_ATOMS: atom_id res chain seq x y z
N MET A 1 -2.13 5.89 3.21
CA MET A 1 -0.72 6.28 3.22
C MET A 1 -0.16 6.09 1.82
N ILE A 2 0.61 7.06 1.32
CA ILE A 2 1.27 7.00 0.01
C ILE A 2 2.78 7.02 0.27
N THR A 3 3.51 6.06 -0.25
CA THR A 3 4.96 5.88 -0.04
C THR A 3 5.61 5.41 -1.34
N HIS A 4 6.93 5.59 -1.48
CA HIS A 4 7.66 4.96 -2.59
C HIS A 4 7.88 3.46 -2.31
N GLU A 5 8.33 3.14 -1.10
CA GLU A 5 8.69 1.80 -0.66
C GLU A 5 7.47 0.94 -0.30
N ALA A 6 7.61 -0.37 -0.44
CA ALA A 6 6.54 -1.34 -0.22
C ALA A 6 6.42 -1.82 1.23
N SER A 7 5.17 -2.11 1.64
CA SER A 7 4.84 -2.89 2.85
C SER A 7 5.42 -4.31 2.81
N SER A 8 5.43 -5.02 3.94
CA SER A 8 5.86 -6.43 4.01
C SER A 8 5.10 -7.41 3.08
N THR A 9 3.95 -6.99 2.52
CA THR A 9 3.21 -7.79 1.52
C THR A 9 4.00 -8.06 0.24
N HIS A 10 5.11 -7.34 0.00
CA HIS A 10 6.05 -7.65 -1.07
C HIS A 10 7.33 -8.29 -0.51
N LYS A 11 7.97 -9.18 -1.29
CA LYS A 11 9.22 -9.87 -0.94
C LYS A 11 10.38 -8.93 -0.53
N TYR A 12 10.38 -7.71 -1.04
CA TYR A 12 11.38 -6.66 -0.76
C TYR A 12 10.79 -5.49 0.02
N GLY A 13 9.64 -5.69 0.65
CA GLY A 13 8.98 -4.68 1.44
C GLY A 13 9.40 -4.68 2.91
N HIS A 14 8.94 -3.67 3.61
CA HIS A 14 9.37 -3.30 4.96
C HIS A 14 8.21 -3.42 5.95
N THR A 15 8.45 -4.08 7.09
CA THR A 15 7.47 -4.21 8.18
C THR A 15 7.24 -2.89 8.91
N GLU A 16 8.23 -2.00 8.92
CA GLU A 16 8.13 -0.68 9.53
C GLU A 16 7.05 0.20 8.89
N ILE A 17 6.78 -0.03 7.60
CA ILE A 17 5.68 0.63 6.86
C ILE A 17 4.33 0.13 7.35
N ASP A 18 4.24 -1.14 7.72
CA ASP A 18 3.01 -1.75 8.23
C ASP A 18 2.72 -1.23 9.64
N ASP A 19 3.74 -1.22 10.50
CA ASP A 19 3.67 -0.70 11.88
C ASP A 19 3.25 0.77 11.88
N LEU A 20 3.87 1.58 11.01
CA LEU A 20 3.52 2.99 10.87
C LEU A 20 2.08 3.16 10.37
N ALA A 21 1.67 2.37 9.37
CA ALA A 21 0.31 2.45 8.84
C ALA A 21 -0.73 2.07 9.91
N GLU A 22 -0.42 1.08 10.76
CA GLU A 22 -1.27 0.65 11.87
C GLU A 22 -1.39 1.74 12.94
N VAL A 23 -0.27 2.30 13.41
CA VAL A 23 -0.26 3.37 14.42
C VAL A 23 -1.03 4.61 13.93
N LEU A 24 -0.93 4.92 12.64
CA LEU A 24 -1.64 6.05 12.03
C LEU A 24 -3.12 5.74 11.70
N GLY A 25 -3.59 4.51 11.92
CA GLY A 25 -4.97 4.10 11.63
C GLY A 25 -5.32 4.14 10.14
N VAL A 26 -4.34 3.96 9.27
CA VAL A 26 -4.48 4.01 7.81
C VAL A 26 -5.32 2.83 7.32
N LYS A 27 -6.16 3.05 6.30
CA LYS A 27 -6.97 1.98 5.67
C LYS A 27 -6.36 1.37 4.41
N THR A 28 -5.61 2.19 3.66
CA THR A 28 -4.96 1.77 2.42
C THR A 28 -3.55 2.35 2.32
N ILE A 29 -2.59 1.49 1.97
CA ILE A 29 -1.21 1.81 1.58
C ILE A 29 -1.15 1.76 0.05
N VAL A 30 -0.62 2.82 -0.57
CA VAL A 30 -0.30 2.83 -2.00
C VAL A 30 1.20 3.02 -2.14
N HIS A 31 1.87 2.15 -2.88
CA HIS A 31 3.31 2.23 -3.08
C HIS A 31 3.76 1.99 -4.52
N GLY A 32 5.01 2.37 -4.79
CA GLY A 32 5.69 2.17 -6.06
C GLY A 32 6.93 1.28 -5.91
N HIS A 33 8.05 1.76 -6.44
CA HIS A 33 9.40 1.17 -6.41
C HIS A 33 9.58 -0.14 -7.19
N LEU A 34 8.66 -1.09 -7.04
CA LEU A 34 8.83 -2.46 -7.52
C LEU A 34 8.21 -2.71 -8.90
N HIS A 35 7.57 -1.69 -9.47
CA HIS A 35 6.98 -1.70 -10.80
C HIS A 35 6.02 -2.86 -11.04
N GLN A 36 5.31 -3.30 -10.01
CA GLN A 36 4.36 -4.40 -10.05
C GLN A 36 2.97 -3.89 -9.69
N ASP A 37 2.00 -4.14 -10.56
CA ASP A 37 0.59 -3.95 -10.27
C ASP A 37 0.12 -5.14 -9.42
N TYR A 38 -0.16 -4.89 -8.14
CA TYR A 38 -0.71 -5.90 -7.26
C TYR A 38 -1.58 -5.29 -6.16
N ARG A 39 -2.44 -6.15 -5.62
CA ARG A 39 -3.28 -5.83 -4.46
C ARG A 39 -3.08 -6.89 -3.40
N ALA A 40 -2.89 -6.45 -2.16
CA ALA A 40 -2.76 -7.32 -1.01
C ALA A 40 -3.50 -6.71 0.19
N THR A 41 -3.62 -7.50 1.26
CA THR A 41 -4.20 -7.06 2.52
C THR A 41 -3.31 -7.57 3.65
N LEU A 42 -2.92 -6.68 4.55
CA LEU A 42 -2.21 -7.03 5.77
C LEU A 42 -3.15 -7.78 6.72
N SER A 43 -2.60 -8.52 7.69
CA SER A 43 -3.37 -9.29 8.67
C SER A 43 -4.33 -8.43 9.51
N ASN A 44 -3.97 -7.16 9.72
CA ASN A 44 -4.79 -6.15 10.41
C ASN A 44 -5.85 -5.49 9.50
N GLY A 45 -6.02 -5.97 8.26
CA GLY A 45 -7.06 -5.53 7.32
C GLY A 45 -6.70 -4.30 6.48
N ILE A 46 -5.49 -3.75 6.63
CA ILE A 46 -5.03 -2.63 5.82
C ILE A 46 -4.78 -3.10 4.38
N LYS A 47 -5.37 -2.40 3.40
CA LYS A 47 -5.22 -2.72 1.97
C LYS A 47 -3.89 -2.19 1.45
N VAL A 48 -3.25 -2.91 0.54
CA VAL A 48 -2.01 -2.49 -0.14
C VAL A 48 -2.24 -2.49 -1.65
N ILE A 49 -1.81 -1.42 -2.31
CA ILE A 49 -1.85 -1.27 -3.76
C ILE A 49 -0.44 -0.94 -4.25
N GLY A 50 0.17 -1.87 -4.98
CA GLY A 50 1.42 -1.64 -5.69
C GLY A 50 1.14 -1.12 -7.10
N LEU A 51 1.89 -0.09 -7.53
CA LEU A 51 1.74 0.48 -8.87
C LEU A 51 2.82 -0.01 -9.85
N PRO A 52 2.46 -0.23 -11.13
CA PRO A 52 3.42 -0.57 -12.16
C PRO A 52 4.32 0.63 -12.51
N LYS A 53 5.37 0.40 -13.30
CA LYS A 53 6.23 1.48 -13.80
C LYS A 53 5.41 2.53 -14.54
N ALA A 54 5.52 3.79 -14.12
CA ALA A 54 4.72 4.91 -14.65
C ALA A 54 3.19 4.72 -14.54
N GLY A 55 2.73 3.87 -13.61
CA GLY A 55 1.31 3.65 -13.36
C GLY A 55 0.64 4.84 -12.67
N VAL A 56 -0.61 5.11 -13.05
CA VAL A 56 -1.46 6.13 -12.41
C VAL A 56 -2.66 5.43 -11.79
N LEU A 57 -2.88 5.66 -10.49
CA LEU A 57 -4.09 5.22 -9.80
C LEU A 57 -5.09 6.37 -9.72
N VAL A 58 -6.18 6.25 -10.47
CA VAL A 58 -7.34 7.15 -10.36
C VAL A 58 -8.41 6.45 -9.54
N THR A 59 -8.78 7.03 -8.40
CA THR A 59 -9.75 6.43 -7.48
C THR A 59 -10.46 7.51 -6.66
N SER A 60 -11.58 7.15 -6.03
CA SER A 60 -12.28 8.03 -5.09
C SER A 60 -11.75 7.84 -3.67
N PHE A 61 -11.94 8.86 -2.83
CA PHE A 61 -11.61 8.76 -1.41
C PHE A 61 -12.38 7.61 -0.74
N SER A 62 -13.68 7.48 -1.03
CA SER A 62 -14.53 6.38 -0.55
C SER A 62 -13.94 5.01 -0.86
N ALA A 63 -13.44 4.82 -2.09
CA ALA A 63 -12.81 3.56 -2.50
C ALA A 63 -11.45 3.29 -1.83
N LEU A 64 -10.79 4.30 -1.24
CA LEU A 64 -9.54 4.15 -0.49
C LEU A 64 -9.76 3.88 1.00
N ILE A 65 -10.94 4.20 1.54
CA ILE A 65 -11.23 4.05 2.98
C ILE A 65 -12.25 2.96 3.31
N GLY A 66 -13.10 2.58 2.35
CA GLY A 66 -13.93 1.37 2.44
C GLY A 66 -13.12 0.15 2.06
#